data_AF-A0A6P3RYN4-F1
#
_entry.id   AF-A0A6P3RYN4-F1
#
_cell.length_a   1.000
_cell.length_b   1.000
_cell.length_c   1.000
_cell.angle_alpha   90.00
_cell.angle_beta   90.00
_cell.angle_gamma   90.00
#
_symmetry.space_group_name_H-M   'P 1'
#
loop_
_entity.id
_entity.type
_entity.pdbx_description
1 polymer ?
#
loop_
_entity_poly.entity_id
_entity_poly.type
_entity_poly.pdbx_seq_one_letter_code
_entity_poly.pdbx_strand_id
1 'polypeptide(L)'
;MNSRPTDSQYFEHLFPLFQSKGPKAVINIKDLNATFQTEKIGNPHGLQITYKREGHIRNLFVYHESGKEIVDWFNALRAARLQYLKVAFPELPESE
;
A
#
# COMPACT_ATOMS: atom_id res chain seq x y z
N MET A 1 16.60 41.75 -12.48
CA MET A 1 15.42 41.14 -13.14
C MET A 1 15.64 39.65 -13.16
N ASN A 2 15.07 38.92 -12.20
CA ASN A 2 15.19 37.46 -12.17
C ASN A 2 14.08 36.89 -13.03
N SER A 3 14.46 36.35 -14.18
CA SER A 3 13.57 35.71 -15.14
C SER A 3 12.82 34.56 -14.47
N ARG A 4 11.48 34.54 -14.61
CA ARG A 4 10.65 33.45 -14.09
C ARG A 4 11.03 32.15 -14.81
N PRO A 5 11.29 31.04 -14.09
CA PRO A 5 11.52 29.75 -14.74
C PRO A 5 10.26 29.35 -15.51
N THR A 6 10.45 28.93 -16.76
CA THR A 6 9.37 28.44 -17.65
C THR A 6 8.88 27.06 -17.22
N ASP A 7 7.62 26.72 -17.47
CA ASP A 7 6.99 25.43 -17.10
C ASP A 7 7.82 24.18 -17.48
N SER A 8 8.57 24.25 -18.58
CA SER A 8 9.48 23.18 -19.01
C SER A 8 10.57 22.84 -17.99
N GLN A 9 11.01 23.82 -17.19
CA GLN A 9 12.08 23.66 -16.21
C GLN A 9 11.60 22.94 -14.94
N TYR A 10 10.29 22.99 -14.65
CA TYR A 10 9.65 22.19 -13.60
C TYR A 10 9.40 20.75 -14.05
N PHE A 11 9.06 20.56 -15.33
CA PHE A 11 8.83 19.23 -15.92
C PHE A 11 10.09 18.35 -15.93
N GLU A 12 11.26 18.94 -16.23
CA GLU A 12 12.56 18.26 -16.17
C GLU A 12 12.96 17.83 -14.75
N HIS A 13 12.45 18.50 -13.70
CA HIS A 13 12.70 18.10 -12.31
C HIS A 13 11.76 16.98 -11.81
N LEU A 14 10.61 16.79 -12.47
CA LEU A 14 9.66 15.71 -12.19
C LEU A 14 10.00 14.41 -12.92
N PHE A 15 10.65 14.49 -14.07
CA PHE A 15 11.04 13.34 -14.89
C PHE A 15 11.89 12.28 -14.14
N PRO A 16 12.86 12.65 -13.27
CA PRO A 16 13.65 11.68 -12.50
C PRO A 16 12.85 10.91 -11.45
N LEU A 17 11.74 11.46 -10.94
CA LEU A 17 10.89 10.80 -9.94
C LEU A 17 10.14 9.60 -10.55
N PHE A 18 9.79 9.68 -11.84
CA PHE A 18 9.15 8.58 -12.57
C PHE A 18 10.14 7.49 -13.02
N GLN A 19 11.45 7.78 -13.00
CA GLN A 19 12.51 6.83 -13.40
C GLN A 19 13.12 6.04 -12.23
N SER A 20 12.40 5.79 -11.14
CA SER A 20 12.87 4.78 -10.19
C SER A 20 12.78 3.40 -10.86
N LYS A 21 13.93 2.76 -11.15
CA LYS A 21 14.01 1.47 -11.87
C LYS A 21 13.45 0.25 -11.08
N GLY A 22 12.82 0.47 -9.93
CA GLY A 22 12.32 -0.59 -9.07
C GLY A 22 11.40 -0.08 -7.95
N PRO A 23 10.71 -0.99 -7.24
CA PRO A 23 9.74 -0.63 -6.22
C PRO A 23 10.39 0.14 -5.07
N LYS A 24 9.71 1.19 -4.57
CA LYS A 24 10.16 1.97 -3.41
C LYS A 24 10.25 1.12 -2.14
N ALA A 25 9.40 0.09 -2.03
CA ALA A 25 9.44 -0.91 -0.98
C ALA A 25 8.87 -2.24 -1.50
N VAL A 26 9.46 -3.35 -1.07
CA VAL A 26 8.91 -4.70 -1.24
C VAL A 26 8.44 -5.16 0.14
N ILE A 27 7.16 -5.53 0.25
CA ILE A 27 6.52 -5.93 1.50
C ILE A 27 6.20 -7.42 1.43
N ASN A 28 6.66 -8.20 2.40
CA ASN A 28 6.35 -9.62 2.47
C ASN A 28 4.92 -9.82 2.99
N ILE A 29 4.14 -10.65 2.30
CA ILE A 29 2.74 -10.95 2.64
C ILE A 29 2.59 -11.62 4.01
N LYS A 30 3.62 -12.31 4.50
CA LYS A 30 3.64 -13.00 5.81
C LYS A 30 3.27 -12.08 6.97
N ASP A 31 3.86 -10.89 6.99
CA ASP A 31 3.74 -9.94 8.09
C ASP A 31 2.85 -8.73 7.74
N LEU A 32 2.14 -8.81 6.61
CA LEU A 32 1.23 -7.76 6.16
C LEU A 32 -0.14 -7.91 6.81
N ASN A 33 -0.67 -6.81 7.30
CA ASN A 33 -2.04 -6.67 7.75
C ASN A 33 -2.69 -5.45 7.11
N ALA A 34 -4.00 -5.49 6.91
CA ALA A 34 -4.79 -4.38 6.39
C ALA A 34 -6.03 -4.20 7.26
N THR A 35 -6.37 -2.95 7.61
CA THR A 35 -7.55 -2.62 8.42
C THR A 35 -8.15 -1.29 7.96
N PHE A 36 -9.49 -1.23 7.88
CA PHE A 36 -10.16 0.05 7.63
C PHE A 36 -10.03 0.95 8.86
N GLN A 37 -9.62 2.19 8.63
CA GLN A 37 -9.27 3.18 9.67
C GLN A 37 -9.78 4.56 9.27
N THR A 38 -11.09 4.63 9.05
CA THR A 38 -11.76 5.79 8.45
C THR A 38 -11.63 7.06 9.29
N GLU A 39 -11.79 6.95 10.61
CA GLU A 39 -11.68 8.07 11.56
C GLU A 39 -10.27 8.63 11.63
N LYS A 40 -9.25 7.75 11.69
CA LYS A 40 -7.84 8.15 11.79
C LYS A 40 -7.32 8.81 10.52
N ILE A 41 -7.85 8.41 9.37
CA ILE A 41 -7.45 8.92 8.05
C ILE A 41 -8.31 10.14 7.66
N GLY A 42 -9.47 10.33 8.29
CA GLY A 42 -10.42 11.40 7.92
C GLY A 42 -11.11 11.14 6.58
N ASN A 43 -11.18 9.87 6.14
CA ASN A 43 -11.78 9.47 4.87
C ASN A 43 -12.60 8.18 5.06
N PRO A 44 -13.85 8.10 4.56
CA PRO A 44 -14.71 6.91 4.71
C PRO A 44 -14.15 5.66 4.04
N HIS A 45 -13.20 5.80 3.12
CA HIS A 45 -12.51 4.72 2.41
C HIS A 45 -11.05 4.59 2.86
N GLY A 46 -10.73 5.05 4.07
CA GLY A 46 -9.39 4.96 4.62
C GLY A 46 -9.00 3.52 4.99
N LEU A 47 -7.92 3.03 4.39
CA LEU A 47 -7.30 1.74 4.67
C LEU A 47 -5.89 1.94 5.24
N GLN A 48 -5.63 1.33 6.40
CA GLN A 48 -4.30 1.24 6.97
C GLN A 48 -3.68 -0.12 6.64
N ILE A 49 -2.51 -0.11 5.99
CA ILE A 49 -1.70 -1.31 5.78
C ILE A 49 -0.54 -1.26 6.77
N THR A 50 -0.37 -2.33 7.55
CA THR A 50 0.74 -2.46 8.49
C THR A 50 1.62 -3.64 8.11
N TYR A 51 2.93 -3.45 8.25
CA TYR A 51 3.90 -4.51 7.98
C TYR A 51 5.13 -4.37 8.86
N LYS A 52 5.76 -5.51 9.17
CA LYS A 52 7.03 -5.53 9.91
C LYS A 52 8.20 -5.34 8.95
N ARG A 53 9.13 -4.47 9.32
CA ARG A 53 10.42 -4.29 8.65
C ARG A 53 11.48 -3.98 9.70
N GLU A 54 12.55 -4.78 9.74
CA GLU A 54 13.70 -4.57 10.63
C GLU A 54 13.28 -4.45 12.12
N GLY A 55 12.32 -5.28 12.56
CA GLY A 55 11.80 -5.26 13.94
C GLY A 55 10.80 -4.14 14.25
N HIS A 56 10.58 -3.19 13.32
CA HIS A 56 9.61 -2.11 13.48
C HIS A 56 8.33 -2.35 12.69
N ILE A 57 7.20 -1.87 13.22
CA ILE A 57 5.92 -1.84 12.50
C ILE A 57 5.86 -0.53 11.72
N ARG A 58 5.70 -0.63 10.39
CA ARG A 58 5.43 0.52 9.52
C ARG A 58 3.95 0.56 9.17
N ASN A 59 3.41 1.77 9.09
CA ASN A 59 2.03 2.03 8.74
C ASN A 59 1.98 2.78 7.40
N LEU A 60 1.24 2.27 6.43
CA LEU A 60 0.80 3.02 5.26
C LEU A 60 -0.67 3.37 5.44
N PHE A 61 -1.02 4.61 5.15
CA PHE A 61 -2.40 5.07 5.09
C PHE A 61 -2.73 5.36 3.64
N VAL A 62 -3.72 4.66 3.10
CA VAL A 62 -4.17 4.81 1.72
C VAL A 62 -5.69 4.98 1.71
N TYR A 63 -6.21 5.64 0.69
CA TYR A 63 -7.65 5.74 0.46
C TYR A 63 -7.90 5.74 -1.04
N HIS A 64 -9.16 5.51 -1.41
CA HIS A 64 -9.62 5.63 -2.79
C HIS A 64 -10.97 6.35 -2.82
N GLU A 65 -11.26 7.08 -3.89
CA GLU A 65 -12.54 7.82 -4.01
C GLU A 65 -13.72 6.85 -4.13
N SER A 66 -13.55 5.77 -4.89
CA SER A 66 -14.51 4.67 -4.98
C SER A 66 -14.35 3.70 -3.79
N GLY A 67 -15.44 3.51 -3.04
CA GLY A 67 -15.52 2.53 -1.96
C GLY A 67 -15.37 1.08 -2.45
N LYS A 68 -15.85 0.79 -3.67
CA LYS A 68 -15.68 -0.54 -4.28
C LYS A 68 -14.19 -0.86 -4.47
N GLU A 69 -13.43 0.07 -5.03
CA GLU A 69 -12.01 -0.16 -5.32
C GLU A 69 -11.21 -0.39 -4.03
N ILE A 70 -11.44 0.39 -2.95
CA ILE A 70 -10.72 0.15 -1.69
C ILE A 70 -11.07 -1.21 -1.07
N VAL A 71 -12.33 -1.64 -1.20
CA VAL A 71 -12.78 -2.96 -0.72
C VAL A 71 -12.17 -4.08 -1.55
N ASP A 72 -12.07 -3.92 -2.86
CA ASP A 72 -11.41 -4.89 -3.75
C ASP A 72 -9.93 -5.03 -3.41
N TRP A 73 -9.22 -3.92 -3.18
CA TRP A 73 -7.83 -3.94 -2.71
C TRP A 73 -7.67 -4.64 -1.36
N PHE A 74 -8.55 -4.37 -0.40
CA PHE A 74 -8.56 -5.05 0.90
C PHE A 74 -8.76 -6.56 0.74
N ASN A 75 -9.71 -6.98 -0.08
CA ASN A 75 -9.99 -8.39 -0.33
C ASN A 75 -8.84 -9.09 -1.08
N ALA A 76 -8.20 -8.40 -2.04
CA ALA A 76 -7.03 -8.93 -2.72
C ALA A 76 -5.85 -9.19 -1.76
N LEU A 77 -5.60 -8.27 -0.82
CA LEU A 77 -4.59 -8.46 0.24
C LEU A 77 -4.93 -9.64 1.14
N ARG A 78 -6.21 -9.81 1.52
CA ARG A 78 -6.67 -10.96 2.31
C ARG A 78 -6.53 -12.27 1.55
N ALA A 79 -6.90 -12.31 0.27
CA ALA A 79 -6.79 -13.49 -0.57
C ALA A 79 -5.32 -13.91 -0.74
N ALA A 80 -4.42 -12.96 -1.00
CA ALA A 80 -2.99 -13.24 -1.09
C ALA A 80 -2.43 -13.80 0.23
N ARG A 81 -2.85 -13.24 1.37
CA ARG A 81 -2.45 -13.75 2.69
C ARG A 81 -3.03 -15.13 2.99
N LEU A 82 -4.30 -15.36 2.65
CA LEU A 82 -4.93 -16.67 2.79
C LEU A 82 -4.18 -17.73 1.97
N GLN A 83 -3.85 -17.42 0.71
CA GLN A 83 -3.06 -18.31 -0.14
C GLN A 83 -1.69 -18.60 0.46
N TYR A 84 -1.00 -17.58 0.98
CA TYR A 84 0.27 -17.77 1.68
C TYR A 84 0.12 -18.71 2.89
N LEU A 85 -0.91 -18.52 3.72
CA LEU A 85 -1.15 -19.36 4.89
C LEU A 85 -1.46 -20.82 4.50
N LYS A 86 -2.28 -21.04 3.47
CA LYS A 86 -2.58 -22.37 2.95
C LYS A 86 -1.32 -23.12 2.48
N VAL A 87 -0.39 -22.41 1.85
CA VAL A 87 0.88 -22.99 1.38
C VAL A 87 1.88 -23.18 2.53
N ALA A 88 1.96 -22.23 3.46
CA ALA A 88 2.91 -22.27 4.57
C ALA A 88 2.51 -23.24 5.69
N PHE A 89 1.21 -23.52 5.83
CA PHE A 89 0.65 -24.34 6.90
C PHE A 89 -0.43 -25.31 6.36
N PRO A 90 -0.05 -26.31 5.55
CA PRO A 90 -0.99 -27.19 4.87
C PRO A 90 -1.80 -28.10 5.81
N GLU A 91 -1.32 -28.32 7.03
CA GLU A 91 -1.99 -29.17 8.04
C GLU A 91 -2.98 -28.40 8.94
N LEU A 92 -3.06 -27.08 8.81
CA LEU A 92 -4.09 -26.34 9.53
C LEU A 92 -5.45 -26.63 8.89
N PRO A 93 -6.45 -27.07 9.67
CA PRO A 93 -7.79 -27.25 9.14
C PRO A 93 -8.29 -25.92 8.57
N GLU A 94 -9.01 -25.99 7.46
CA GLU A 94 -9.65 -24.81 6.87
C GLU A 94 -10.66 -24.29 7.89
N SER A 95 -10.29 -23.24 8.65
CA SER A 95 -11.16 -22.68 9.68
C SER A 95 -12.28 -21.92 8.98
N GLU A 96 -13.50 -22.46 9.10
CA GLU A 96 -14.77 -21.91 8.63
C GLU A 96 -15.12 -20.57 9.30
#